data_AF-A0A7C5WQE7-F1
#
_entry.id   AF-A0A7C5WQE7-F1
#
_cell.length_a   1.000
_cell.length_b   1.000
_cell.length_c   1.000
_cell.angle_alpha   90.00
_cell.angle_beta   90.00
_cell.angle_gamma   90.00
#
_symmetry.space_group_name_H-M   'P 1'
#
loop_
_entity.id
_entity.type
_entity.pdbx_description
1 polymer ?
#
loop_
_entity_poly.entity_id
_entity_poly.type
_entity_poly.pdbx_seq_one_letter_code
_entity_poly.pdbx_strand_id
1 'polypeptide(L)'
;MTRGDTDIEATLIGKLGKDWRGALDGLISRQLELYGELDALSGQQRGLIDEGDADRLVGLLGERGRIVEAIAETTALFEPFSRCWDEVTRSLDEAALRDVQRRLDAVAALAEGVARRDAADGEAIGARRDELADRLAGLRRSKSAISAYAGPPRFGARYQDREG
;
A
#
# COMPACT_ATOMS: atom_id res chain seq x y z
N MET A 1 -13.28 20.63 39.58
CA MET A 1 -12.35 19.50 39.80
C MET A 1 -12.86 18.69 40.96
N THR A 2 -13.70 17.72 40.63
CA THR A 2 -14.33 16.79 41.56
C THR A 2 -13.36 15.65 41.86
N ARG A 3 -13.44 15.06 43.06
CA ARG A 3 -12.59 13.96 43.56
C ARG A 3 -12.43 12.76 42.59
N GLY A 4 -13.29 12.62 41.59
CA GLY A 4 -13.19 11.62 40.52
C GLY A 4 -12.17 11.91 39.43
N ASP A 5 -11.84 13.18 39.13
CA ASP A 5 -10.86 13.52 38.07
C ASP A 5 -9.45 13.06 38.45
N THR A 6 -9.10 13.24 39.73
CA THR A 6 -7.79 12.87 40.28
C THR A 6 -7.58 11.35 40.33
N ASP A 7 -8.66 10.57 40.43
CA ASP A 7 -8.59 9.10 40.52
C ASP A 7 -8.38 8.46 39.12
N ILE A 8 -8.99 9.06 38.10
CA ILE A 8 -8.80 8.65 36.69
C ILE A 8 -7.36 8.93 36.24
N GLU A 9 -6.81 10.11 36.56
CA GLU A 9 -5.45 10.47 36.18
C GLU A 9 -4.41 9.55 36.83
N ALA A 10 -4.55 9.24 38.12
CA ALA A 10 -3.68 8.28 38.81
C ALA A 10 -3.75 6.88 38.19
N THR A 11 -4.95 6.45 37.79
CA THR A 11 -5.19 5.17 37.11
C THR A 11 -4.49 5.12 35.75
N LEU A 12 -4.58 6.18 34.95
CA LEU A 12 -3.92 6.28 33.65
C LEU A 12 -2.40 6.30 33.79
N ILE A 13 -1.85 7.03 34.76
CA ILE A 13 -0.41 7.02 35.04
C ILE A 13 0.09 5.61 35.37
N GLY A 14 -0.69 4.84 36.13
CA GLY A 14 -0.36 3.45 36.45
C GLY A 14 -0.41 2.51 35.24
N LYS A 15 -1.33 2.73 34.29
CA LYS A 15 -1.53 1.88 33.10
C LYS A 15 -0.61 2.25 31.94
N LEU A 16 -0.40 3.53 31.69
CA LEU A 16 0.22 4.09 30.49
C LEU A 16 1.53 4.85 30.76
N GLY A 17 1.85 5.10 32.03
CA GLY A 17 3.01 5.90 32.43
C GLY A 17 2.70 7.38 32.62
N LYS A 18 3.66 8.09 33.21
CA LYS A 18 3.50 9.49 33.64
C LYS A 18 3.28 10.48 32.48
N ASP A 19 3.81 10.18 31.30
CA ASP A 19 3.72 11.04 30.11
C ASP A 19 2.79 10.45 29.03
N TRP A 20 1.72 9.79 29.45
CA TRP A 20 0.79 9.14 28.51
C TRP A 20 0.17 10.13 27.52
N ARG A 21 0.00 11.40 27.90
CA ARG A 21 -0.54 12.46 27.02
C ARG A 21 0.43 12.78 25.88
N GLY A 22 1.70 13.00 26.19
CA GLY A 22 2.75 13.23 25.19
C GLY A 22 2.93 12.01 24.29
N ALA A 23 2.85 10.80 24.85
CA ALA A 23 2.90 9.57 24.08
C ALA A 23 1.73 9.43 23.11
N LEU A 24 0.49 9.68 23.55
CA LEU A 24 -0.68 9.65 22.67
C LEU A 24 -0.58 10.68 21.54
N ASP A 25 -0.19 11.91 21.88
CA ASP A 25 0.00 12.98 20.91
C ASP A 25 1.06 12.62 19.86
N GLY A 26 2.21 12.11 20.31
CA GLY A 26 3.29 11.67 19.44
C GLY A 26 2.87 10.54 18.51
N LEU A 27 2.10 9.57 19.02
CA LEU A 27 1.59 8.46 18.21
C LEU A 27 0.61 8.91 17.12
N ILE A 28 -0.32 9.82 17.44
CA ILE A 28 -1.27 10.36 16.45
C ILE A 28 -0.53 11.19 15.41
N SER A 29 0.40 12.06 15.82
CA SER A 29 1.24 12.82 14.89
C SER A 29 2.03 11.92 13.97
N ARG A 30 2.63 10.85 14.51
CA ARG A 30 3.39 9.90 13.71
C ARG A 30 2.52 9.15 12.69
N GLN A 31 1.31 8.76 13.06
CA GLN A 31 0.35 8.16 12.12
C GLN A 31 0.00 9.13 10.98
N LEU A 32 -0.27 10.41 11.29
CA LEU A 32 -0.55 11.42 10.27
C LEU A 32 0.62 11.61 9.30
N GLU A 33 1.85 11.67 9.80
CA GLU A 33 3.04 11.74 8.96
C GLU A 33 3.16 10.52 8.03
N LEU A 34 3.09 9.32 8.60
CA LEU A 34 3.25 8.07 7.84
C LEU A 34 2.17 7.89 6.77
N TYR A 35 0.90 8.17 7.10
CA TYR A 35 -0.18 8.11 6.12
C TYR A 35 -0.08 9.23 5.08
N GLY A 36 0.43 10.42 5.45
CA GLY A 36 0.71 11.50 4.50
C GLY A 36 1.84 11.14 3.52
N GLU A 37 2.91 10.52 4.00
CA GLU A 37 3.99 9.99 3.15
C GLU A 37 3.48 8.90 2.22
N LEU A 38 2.70 7.95 2.75
CA LEU A 38 2.09 6.88 1.95
C LEU A 38 1.14 7.43 0.88
N ASP A 39 0.35 8.45 1.22
CA ASP A 39 -0.53 9.15 0.29
C ASP A 39 0.24 9.77 -0.87
N ALA A 40 1.35 10.46 -0.58
CA ALA A 40 2.20 11.05 -1.60
C ALA A 40 2.82 10.00 -2.53
N LEU A 41 3.27 8.87 -1.99
CA LEU A 41 3.83 7.77 -2.78
C LEU A 41 2.77 7.07 -3.65
N SER A 42 1.55 6.87 -3.13
CA SER A 42 0.44 6.34 -3.94
C SER A 42 0.09 7.30 -5.11
N GLY A 43 0.25 8.61 -4.94
CA GLY A 43 0.12 9.57 -6.05
C GLY A 43 1.21 9.41 -7.12
N GLN A 44 2.46 9.19 -6.72
CA GLN A 44 3.59 8.99 -7.63
C GLN A 44 3.52 7.65 -8.38
N GLN A 45 3.05 6.59 -7.71
CA GLN A 45 2.89 5.26 -8.29
C GLN A 45 2.07 5.30 -9.58
N ARG A 46 0.98 6.08 -9.58
CA ARG A 46 0.11 6.20 -10.76
C ARG A 46 0.86 6.70 -11.98
N GLY A 47 1.71 7.72 -11.81
CA GLY A 47 2.56 8.26 -12.88
C GLY A 47 3.53 7.21 -13.43
N LEU A 48 4.19 6.45 -12.53
CA LEU A 48 5.13 5.40 -12.94
C LEU A 48 4.44 4.23 -13.65
N ILE A 49 3.25 3.85 -13.19
CA ILE A 49 2.40 2.90 -13.93
C ILE A 49 2.15 3.47 -15.32
N ASP A 50 1.68 4.71 -15.43
CA ASP A 50 1.35 5.33 -16.70
C ASP A 50 2.52 5.42 -17.68
N GLU A 51 3.72 5.71 -17.19
CA GLU A 51 4.97 5.77 -17.96
C GLU A 51 5.54 4.37 -18.31
N GLY A 52 5.13 3.32 -17.61
CA GLY A 52 5.64 1.96 -17.79
C GLY A 52 7.07 1.76 -17.26
N ASP A 53 7.53 2.63 -16.35
CA ASP A 53 8.86 2.55 -15.73
C ASP A 53 8.86 1.53 -14.58
N ALA A 54 9.01 0.26 -14.95
CA ALA A 54 8.96 -0.86 -14.02
C ALA A 54 10.05 -0.80 -12.93
N ASP A 55 11.25 -0.33 -13.27
CA ASP A 55 12.37 -0.28 -12.32
C ASP A 55 12.12 0.76 -11.23
N ARG A 56 11.65 1.95 -11.61
CA ARG A 56 11.25 2.98 -10.63
C ARG A 56 10.05 2.54 -9.81
N LEU A 57 9.09 1.86 -10.43
CA LEU A 57 7.92 1.35 -9.73
C LEU A 57 8.31 0.36 -8.62
N VAL A 58 9.24 -0.57 -8.88
CA VAL A 58 9.74 -1.50 -7.86
C VAL A 58 10.41 -0.76 -6.70
N GLY A 59 11.23 0.26 -6.99
CA GLY A 59 11.85 1.09 -5.97
C GLY A 59 10.82 1.78 -5.08
N LEU A 60 9.79 2.37 -5.68
CA LEU A 60 8.68 3.02 -4.99
C LEU A 60 7.90 2.03 -4.11
N LEU A 61 7.60 0.84 -4.61
CA LEU A 61 6.92 -0.21 -3.82
C LEU A 61 7.74 -0.65 -2.60
N GLY A 62 9.07 -0.70 -2.71
CA GLY A 62 9.95 -0.98 -1.58
C GLY A 62 9.95 0.11 -0.50
N GLU A 63 9.82 1.38 -0.90
CA GLU A 63 9.65 2.50 0.04
C GLU A 63 8.29 2.46 0.73
N ARG A 64 7.23 2.21 -0.03
CA ARG A 64 5.88 2.01 0.50
C ARG A 64 5.83 0.87 1.53
N GLY A 65 6.51 -0.25 1.25
CA GLY A 65 6.59 -1.38 2.18
C GLY A 65 7.14 -0.98 3.56
N ARG A 66 8.23 -0.20 3.57
CA ARG A 66 8.84 0.31 4.82
C ARG A 66 7.89 1.22 5.60
N ILE A 67 7.11 2.05 4.91
CA ILE A 67 6.12 2.92 5.56
C ILE A 67 4.96 2.10 6.14
N VAL A 68 4.47 1.09 5.41
CA VAL A 68 3.42 0.18 5.90
C VAL A 68 3.88 -0.57 7.16
N GLU A 69 5.12 -1.05 7.18
CA GLU A 69 5.73 -1.66 8.37
C GLU A 69 5.75 -0.67 9.56
N ALA A 70 6.19 0.57 9.32
CA ALA A 70 6.21 1.61 10.35
C ALA A 70 4.79 1.98 10.86
N ILE A 71 3.78 1.96 10.00
CA ILE A 71 2.36 2.14 10.38
C ILE A 71 1.91 0.99 11.28
N ALA A 72 2.25 -0.25 10.95
CA ALA A 72 1.89 -1.42 11.73
C ALA A 72 2.55 -1.37 13.13
N GLU A 73 3.84 -1.03 13.19
CA GLU A 73 4.57 -0.83 14.44
C GLU A 73 3.94 0.29 15.29
N THR A 74 3.65 1.45 14.68
CA THR A 74 3.03 2.58 15.39
C THR A 74 1.61 2.23 15.87
N THR A 75 0.85 1.47 15.08
CA THR A 75 -0.49 0.99 15.47
C THR A 75 -0.43 0.05 16.66
N ALA A 76 0.58 -0.83 16.73
CA ALA A 76 0.75 -1.71 17.88
C ALA A 76 1.00 -0.92 19.19
N LEU A 77 1.63 0.25 19.10
CA LEU A 77 1.85 1.13 20.25
C LEU A 77 0.57 1.84 20.74
N PHE A 78 -0.50 1.88 19.94
CA PHE A 78 -1.82 2.37 20.39
C PHE A 78 -2.58 1.36 21.25
N GLU A 79 -2.23 0.08 21.22
CA GLU A 79 -2.96 -0.99 21.91
C GLU A 79 -3.23 -0.71 23.40
N PRO A 80 -2.27 -0.17 24.20
CA PRO A 80 -2.53 0.19 25.59
C PRO A 80 -3.59 1.28 25.75
N PHE A 81 -3.62 2.27 24.84
CA PHE A 81 -4.59 3.36 24.85
C PHE A 81 -5.98 2.87 24.47
N SER A 82 -6.10 1.98 23.48
CA SER A 82 -7.37 1.36 23.08
C SER A 82 -8.06 0.64 24.24
N ARG A 83 -7.29 -0.03 25.10
CA ARG A 83 -7.80 -0.77 26.28
C ARG A 83 -8.32 0.11 27.40
N CYS A 84 -7.96 1.39 27.43
CA CYS A 84 -8.39 2.35 28.45
C CYS A 84 -8.89 3.65 27.83
N TRP A 85 -9.44 3.58 26.61
CA TRP A 85 -9.87 4.73 25.83
C TRP A 85 -10.95 5.55 26.54
N ASP A 86 -11.84 4.84 27.23
CA ASP A 86 -12.88 5.42 28.08
C ASP A 86 -12.30 6.30 29.19
N GLU A 87 -11.26 5.84 29.88
CA GLU A 87 -10.58 6.63 30.91
C GLU A 87 -9.77 7.77 30.30
N VAL A 88 -9.07 7.54 29.19
CA VAL A 88 -8.33 8.55 28.44
C VAL A 88 -9.26 9.71 28.06
N THR A 89 -10.37 9.42 27.40
CA THR A 89 -11.34 10.44 26.93
C THR A 89 -11.98 11.20 28.09
N ARG A 90 -12.32 10.54 29.20
CA ARG A 90 -12.84 11.22 30.41
C ARG A 90 -11.81 12.13 31.09
N SER A 91 -10.51 11.84 30.92
CA SER A 91 -9.43 12.64 31.51
C SER A 91 -9.01 13.84 30.67
N LEU A 92 -9.48 13.93 29.42
CA LEU A 92 -9.23 15.05 28.52
C LEU A 92 -10.30 16.12 28.71
N ASP A 93 -9.90 17.39 28.61
CA ASP A 93 -10.89 18.45 28.45
C ASP A 93 -11.53 18.40 27.06
N GLU A 94 -12.62 19.16 26.89
CA GLU A 94 -13.40 19.15 25.66
C GLU A 94 -12.59 19.66 24.44
N ALA A 95 -11.63 20.55 24.64
CA ALA A 95 -10.80 21.06 23.55
C ALA A 95 -9.78 20.01 23.09
N ALA A 96 -9.10 19.35 24.03
CA ALA A 96 -8.16 18.27 23.76
C ALA A 96 -8.86 17.05 23.14
N LEU A 97 -10.05 16.69 23.64
CA LEU A 97 -10.83 15.59 23.07
C LEU A 97 -11.21 15.86 21.61
N ARG A 98 -11.66 17.09 21.29
CA ARG A 98 -11.97 17.50 19.91
C ARG A 98 -10.74 17.46 19.01
N ASP A 99 -9.58 17.90 19.50
CA ASP A 99 -8.34 17.86 18.71
C ASP A 99 -7.93 16.43 18.38
N VAL A 100 -7.96 15.53 19.38
CA VAL A 100 -7.66 14.11 19.22
C VAL A 100 -8.61 13.47 18.20
N GLN A 101 -9.93 13.71 18.34
CA GLN A 101 -10.93 13.19 17.40
C GLN A 101 -10.67 13.66 15.96
N ARG A 102 -10.49 14.98 15.78
CA ARG A 102 -10.20 15.57 14.47
C ARG A 102 -8.98 14.94 13.79
N ARG A 103 -7.94 14.63 14.58
CA ARG A 103 -6.71 14.02 14.05
C ARG A 103 -6.87 12.54 13.74
N LEU A 104 -7.61 11.79 14.57
CA LEU A 104 -7.95 10.39 14.27
C LEU A 104 -8.83 10.29 13.01
N ASP A 105 -9.78 11.21 12.84
CA ASP A 105 -10.60 11.30 11.63
C ASP A 105 -9.74 11.59 10.39
N ALA A 106 -8.74 12.48 10.52
CA ALA A 106 -7.80 12.76 9.45
C ALA A 106 -6.93 11.53 9.08
N VAL A 107 -6.47 10.76 10.08
CA VAL A 107 -5.77 9.48 9.84
C VAL A 107 -6.68 8.51 9.08
N ALA A 108 -7.93 8.35 9.51
CA ALA A 108 -8.89 7.46 8.86
C ALA A 108 -9.17 7.86 7.40
N ALA A 109 -9.33 9.17 7.14
CA ALA A 109 -9.56 9.68 5.80
C ALA A 109 -8.36 9.43 4.86
N LEU A 110 -7.13 9.62 5.35
CA LEU A 110 -5.91 9.30 4.58
C LEU A 110 -5.81 7.81 4.30
N ALA A 111 -6.05 6.96 5.30
CA ALA A 111 -6.03 5.51 5.14
C ALA A 111 -7.03 5.03 4.07
N GLU A 112 -8.25 5.55 4.08
CA GLU A 112 -9.26 5.26 3.06
C GLU A 112 -8.84 5.76 1.67
N GLY A 113 -8.24 6.96 1.59
CA GLY A 113 -7.73 7.53 0.35
C GLY A 113 -6.59 6.70 -0.28
N VAL A 114 -5.68 6.19 0.54
CA VAL A 114 -4.63 5.26 0.11
C VAL A 114 -5.24 3.94 -0.38
N ALA A 115 -6.11 3.31 0.43
CA ALA A 115 -6.70 2.01 0.09
C ALA A 115 -7.48 2.04 -1.24
N ARG A 116 -8.24 3.11 -1.49
CA ARG A 116 -8.97 3.27 -2.78
C ARG A 116 -8.03 3.39 -3.97
N ARG A 117 -6.93 4.13 -3.86
CA ARG A 117 -5.96 4.27 -4.95
C ARG A 117 -5.21 2.97 -5.22
N ASP A 118 -4.85 2.25 -4.18
CA ASP A 118 -4.17 0.96 -4.32
C ASP A 118 -5.04 -0.08 -5.04
N ALA A 119 -6.34 -0.11 -4.73
CA ALA A 119 -7.29 -0.94 -5.46
C ALA A 119 -7.32 -0.57 -6.96
N ALA A 120 -7.43 0.73 -7.28
CA ALA A 120 -7.47 1.22 -8.66
C ALA A 120 -6.16 0.97 -9.43
N ASP A 121 -5.01 1.04 -8.77
CA ASP A 121 -3.72 0.75 -9.37
C ASP A 121 -3.51 -0.75 -9.60
N GLY A 122 -3.99 -1.59 -8.68
CA GLY A 122 -4.02 -3.05 -8.85
C GLY A 122 -4.83 -3.46 -10.09
N GLU A 123 -5.99 -2.84 -10.30
CA GLU A 123 -6.81 -3.02 -11.50
C GLU A 123 -6.07 -2.58 -12.77
N ALA A 124 -5.41 -1.41 -12.75
CA ALA A 124 -4.68 -0.89 -13.90
C ALA A 124 -3.48 -1.77 -14.30
N ILE A 125 -2.70 -2.25 -13.33
CA ILE A 125 -1.60 -3.20 -13.56
C ILE A 125 -2.14 -4.51 -14.12
N GLY A 126 -3.25 -5.02 -13.57
CA GLY A 126 -3.91 -6.23 -14.06
C GLY A 126 -4.32 -6.11 -15.53
N ALA A 127 -4.99 -5.03 -15.90
CA ALA A 127 -5.42 -4.78 -17.27
C ALA A 127 -4.24 -4.73 -18.26
N ARG A 128 -3.13 -4.07 -17.88
CA ARG A 128 -1.91 -4.00 -18.71
C ARG A 128 -1.23 -5.35 -18.88
N ARG A 129 -1.20 -6.17 -17.82
CA ARG A 129 -0.67 -7.54 -17.90
C ARG A 129 -1.46 -8.37 -18.90
N ASP A 130 -2.79 -8.27 -18.84
CA ASP A 130 -3.68 -9.04 -19.72
C ASP A 130 -3.54 -8.57 -21.18
N GLU A 131 -3.46 -7.27 -21.43
CA GLU A 131 -3.16 -6.73 -22.77
C GLU A 131 -1.81 -7.21 -23.31
N LEU A 132 -0.77 -7.22 -22.47
CA LEU A 132 0.54 -7.73 -22.87
C LEU A 132 0.49 -9.23 -23.19
N ALA A 133 -0.23 -10.02 -22.39
CA ALA A 133 -0.43 -11.44 -22.63
C ALA A 133 -1.14 -11.69 -23.97
N ASP A 134 -2.17 -10.91 -24.29
CA ASP A 134 -2.90 -11.00 -25.55
C ASP A 134 -2.04 -10.63 -26.75
N ARG A 135 -1.21 -9.58 -26.64
CA ARG A 135 -0.23 -9.20 -27.66
C ARG A 135 0.79 -10.31 -27.90
N LEU A 136 1.32 -10.92 -26.83
CA LEU A 136 2.25 -12.05 -26.93
C LEU A 136 1.60 -13.28 -27.58
N ALA A 137 0.35 -13.59 -27.22
CA ALA A 137 -0.41 -14.67 -27.83
C ALA A 137 -0.72 -14.40 -29.32
N GLY A 138 -1.02 -13.15 -29.68
CA GLY A 138 -1.17 -12.69 -31.06
C GLY A 138 0.09 -12.89 -31.89
N LEU A 139 1.24 -12.40 -31.40
CA LEU A 139 2.54 -12.56 -32.07
C LEU A 139 2.91 -14.03 -32.30
N ARG A 140 2.64 -14.90 -31.33
CA ARG A 140 2.87 -16.34 -31.46
C ARG A 140 2.00 -16.96 -32.57
N ARG A 141 0.72 -16.59 -32.66
CA ARG A 141 -0.19 -17.03 -33.74
C ARG A 141 0.26 -16.54 -35.11
N SER A 142 0.67 -15.27 -35.21
CA SER A 142 1.20 -14.70 -36.46
C SER A 142 2.48 -15.39 -36.93
N LYS A 143 3.41 -15.72 -36.02
CA LYS A 143 4.63 -16.50 -36.35
C LYS A 143 4.30 -17.91 -36.83
N SER A 144 3.33 -18.59 -36.20
CA SER A 144 2.86 -19.90 -36.68
C SER A 144 2.23 -19.84 -38.06
N ALA A 145 1.45 -18.79 -38.36
CA ALA A 145 0.88 -18.59 -39.70
C ALA A 145 1.97 -18.37 -40.75
N ILE A 146 2.98 -17.54 -40.48
CA ILE A 146 4.11 -17.31 -41.39
C ILE A 146 4.89 -18.62 -41.63
N SER A 147 5.12 -19.43 -40.59
CA SER A 147 5.77 -20.74 -40.72
C SER A 147 4.96 -21.75 -41.55
N ALA A 148 3.62 -21.66 -41.52
CA ALA A 148 2.76 -22.54 -42.31
C ALA A 148 2.74 -22.14 -43.80
N TYR A 149 2.84 -20.85 -44.10
CA TYR A 149 2.91 -20.35 -45.48
C TYR A 149 4.33 -20.37 -46.09
N ALA A 150 5.39 -20.46 -45.29
CA ALA A 150 6.77 -20.55 -45.79
C ALA A 150 7.06 -21.86 -46.55
N GLY A 151 6.17 -22.86 -46.47
CA GLY A 151 6.28 -24.14 -47.17
C GLY A 151 7.44 -25.00 -46.66
N PRO A 152 7.33 -26.35 -46.72
CA PRO A 152 8.44 -27.22 -46.35
C PRO A 152 9.65 -26.92 -47.26
N PRO A 153 10.89 -26.86 -46.72
CA PRO A 153 12.07 -26.76 -47.57
C PRO A 153 12.03 -27.94 -48.54
N ARG A 154 11.96 -27.64 -49.85
CA ARG A 154 12.12 -28.63 -50.90
C ARG A 154 13.55 -29.15 -50.84
N PHE A 155 13.79 -30.15 -49.98
CA PHE A 155 14.97 -30.99 -50.08
C PHE A 155 14.86 -31.73 -51.40
N GLY A 156 15.62 -31.27 -52.39
CA GLY A 156 15.71 -31.90 -53.69
C GLY A 156 16.05 -33.37 -53.54
N ALA A 157 15.17 -34.22 -54.06
CA ALA A 157 15.46 -35.63 -54.29
C ALA A 157 16.69 -35.71 -55.20
N ARG A 158 17.83 -36.13 -54.64
CA ARG A 158 18.99 -36.54 -55.43
C ARG A 158 18.62 -37.84 -56.13
N TYR A 159 18.55 -37.79 -57.46
CA TYR A 159 18.50 -38.97 -58.31
C TYR A 159 19.66 -39.90 -57.93
N GLN A 160 19.33 -41.10 -57.46
CA GLN A 160 20.26 -42.19 -57.26
C GLN A 160 20.23 -43.01 -58.55
N ASP A 161 21.17 -42.73 -59.45
CA ASP A 161 21.37 -43.51 -60.67
C ASP A 161 21.68 -44.97 -60.32
N ARG A 162 20.94 -45.87 -60.97
CA ARG A 162 21.25 -47.30 -61.07
C ARG A 162 22.03 -47.49 -62.37
N GLU A 163 23.31 -47.77 -62.25
CA GLU A 163 24.08 -48.61 -63.18
C GLU A 163 24.61 -49.75 -62.29
N GLY A 164 24.59 -51.03 -62.64
CA GLY A 164 24.61 -51.74 -63.91
C GLY A 164 25.31 -53.05 -63.60
#